data_AF-A0A919RJ99-F1
#
_entry.id   AF-A0A919RJ99-F1
#
_cell.length_a   1.000
_cell.length_b   1.000
_cell.length_c   1.000
_cell.angle_alpha   90.00
_cell.angle_beta   90.00
_cell.angle_gamma   90.00
#
_symmetry.space_group_name_H-M   'P 1'
#
loop_
_entity.id
_entity.type
_entity.pdbx_description
1 polymer ?
#
loop_
_entity_poly.entity_id
_entity_poly.type
_entity_poly.pdbx_seq_one_letter_code
_entity_poly.pdbx_strand_id
1 'polypeptide(L)'
;MNTRATARPAPTRPLLEHHIRLRVQGLPDVRFREGHGILGLLATPDGTRITGTRLRRDTNRLQEALEAALVVDTMGRGSRTSFWLHDLGYQPDQVKVDLAYTTRHFRLNGDPFGRDLAVNSVSTPQHPRGAFFFKLPGDGHDAALTLTWSTRRRHSCDPARCCG
;
A
#
# COMPACT_ATOMS: atom_id res chain seq x y z
N MET A 1 31.97 -5.33 -26.37
CA MET A 1 31.44 -4.11 -25.73
C MET A 1 30.47 -4.54 -24.64
N ASN A 2 30.86 -4.38 -23.37
CA ASN A 2 30.07 -4.82 -22.23
C ASN A 2 29.10 -3.70 -21.84
N THR A 3 27.82 -3.83 -22.17
CA THR A 3 26.74 -2.96 -21.67
C THR A 3 26.58 -3.21 -20.17
N ARG A 4 27.43 -2.59 -19.35
CA ARG A 4 27.24 -2.53 -17.91
C ARG A 4 25.90 -1.85 -17.64
N ALA A 5 24.91 -2.63 -17.23
CA ALA A 5 23.68 -2.11 -16.68
C ALA A 5 24.05 -1.25 -15.47
N THR A 6 23.96 0.06 -15.59
CA THR A 6 24.00 0.97 -14.45
C THR A 6 22.79 0.61 -13.58
N ALA A 7 23.05 0.15 -12.36
CA ALA A 7 21.99 -0.14 -11.39
C ALA A 7 21.14 1.13 -11.22
N ARG A 8 19.87 1.06 -11.61
CA ARG A 8 18.93 2.18 -11.51
C ARG A 8 18.18 2.10 -10.18
N PRO A 9 18.10 3.19 -9.41
CA PRO A 9 17.27 3.23 -8.22
C PRO A 9 15.81 2.86 -8.54
N ALA A 10 15.14 2.21 -7.60
CA ALA A 10 13.72 1.93 -7.73
C ALA A 10 12.93 3.25 -7.79
N PRO A 11 11.85 3.34 -8.60
CA PRO A 11 11.05 4.54 -8.68
C PRO A 11 10.43 4.88 -7.32
N THR A 12 10.22 6.18 -7.07
CA THR A 12 9.37 6.57 -5.95
C THR A 12 7.94 6.06 -6.17
N ARG A 13 7.21 5.83 -5.08
CA ARG A 13 5.83 5.38 -5.16
C ARG A 13 4.94 6.30 -6.04
N PRO A 14 4.97 7.65 -5.90
CA PRO A 14 4.19 8.52 -6.78
C PRO A 14 4.55 8.39 -8.26
N LEU A 15 5.85 8.22 -8.58
CA LEU A 15 6.31 8.05 -9.96
C LEU A 15 5.80 6.73 -10.56
N LEU A 16 5.92 5.64 -9.81
CA LEU A 16 5.43 4.34 -10.23
C LEU A 16 3.90 4.35 -10.42
N GLU A 17 3.17 4.87 -9.45
CA GLU A 17 1.70 4.97 -9.50
C GLU A 17 1.23 5.85 -10.66
N HIS A 18 1.92 6.97 -10.93
CA HIS A 18 1.63 7.84 -12.07
C HIS A 18 1.83 7.11 -13.40
N HIS A 19 2.94 6.40 -13.59
CA HIS A 19 3.18 5.63 -14.81
C HIS A 19 2.17 4.49 -15.00
N ILE A 20 1.81 3.77 -13.93
CA ILE A 20 0.75 2.76 -13.96
C ILE A 20 -0.57 3.41 -14.38
N ARG A 21 -0.94 4.55 -13.77
CA ARG A 21 -2.17 5.27 -14.09
C ARG A 21 -2.23 5.67 -15.56
N LEU A 22 -1.17 6.26 -16.10
CA LEU A 22 -1.10 6.65 -17.51
C LEU A 22 -1.28 5.46 -18.44
N ARG A 23 -0.64 4.33 -18.14
CA ARG A 23 -0.76 3.11 -18.94
C ARG A 23 -2.19 2.56 -18.90
N VAL A 24 -2.81 2.53 -17.72
CA VAL A 24 -4.19 2.03 -17.55
C VAL A 24 -5.20 2.99 -18.21
N GLN A 25 -4.95 4.30 -18.16
CA GLN A 25 -5.78 5.31 -18.83
C GLN A 25 -5.76 5.18 -20.36
N GLY A 26 -4.68 4.64 -20.94
CA GLY A 26 -4.59 4.36 -22.37
C GLY A 26 -5.36 3.11 -22.82
N LEU A 27 -5.96 2.33 -21.91
CA LEU A 27 -6.71 1.13 -22.27
C LEU A 27 -8.13 1.52 -22.74
N PRO A 28 -8.60 1.03 -23.90
CA PRO A 28 -9.88 1.45 -24.48
C PRO A 28 -11.10 1.07 -23.62
N ASP A 29 -11.02 -0.04 -22.88
CA ASP A 29 -12.13 -0.56 -22.06
C ASP A 29 -12.12 -0.03 -20.63
N VAL A 30 -11.22 0.90 -20.29
CA VAL A 30 -11.11 1.47 -18.95
C VAL A 30 -11.66 2.89 -18.92
N ARG A 31 -12.60 3.14 -18.01
CA ARG A 31 -13.16 4.47 -17.76
C ARG A 31 -12.84 4.93 -16.35
N PHE A 32 -12.21 6.09 -16.24
CA PHE A 32 -11.94 6.74 -14.97
C PHE A 32 -13.12 7.64 -14.57
N ARG A 33 -13.72 7.39 -13.40
CA ARG A 33 -14.75 8.28 -12.80
C ARG A 33 -14.15 8.99 -11.59
N GLU A 34 -13.45 10.09 -11.85
CA GLU A 34 -12.81 10.90 -10.80
C GLU A 34 -13.83 11.73 -10.02
N GLY A 35 -13.50 12.14 -8.79
CA GLY A 35 -14.38 12.95 -7.93
C GLY A 35 -15.65 12.21 -7.47
N HIS A 36 -15.57 10.88 -7.34
CA HIS A 36 -16.65 10.04 -6.82
C HIS A 36 -16.16 9.25 -5.61
N GLY A 37 -16.86 9.37 -4.49
CA GLY A 37 -16.68 8.53 -3.31
C GLY A 37 -17.62 7.31 -3.35
N ILE A 38 -17.16 6.18 -2.81
CA ILE A 38 -18.00 4.99 -2.63
C ILE A 38 -18.76 5.10 -1.30
N LEU A 39 -20.08 4.93 -1.34
CA LEU A 39 -20.94 4.96 -0.15
C LEU A 39 -21.31 3.57 0.37
N GLY A 40 -21.38 2.58 -0.53
CA GLY A 40 -21.78 1.22 -0.18
C GLY A 40 -21.86 0.29 -1.39
N LEU A 41 -22.09 -0.99 -1.10
CA LEU A 41 -22.33 -2.01 -2.11
C LEU A 41 -23.83 -2.15 -2.41
N LEU A 42 -24.15 -2.54 -3.63
CA LEU A 42 -25.48 -3.01 -4.00
C LEU A 42 -25.44 -4.54 -4.02
N ALA A 43 -26.46 -5.17 -3.45
CA ALA A 43 -26.55 -6.62 -3.37
C ALA A 43 -27.96 -7.08 -3.78
N THR A 44 -28.07 -8.37 -4.13
CA THR A 44 -29.36 -9.04 -4.28
C THR A 44 -30.16 -9.01 -2.95
N PRO A 45 -31.50 -9.17 -2.99
CA PRO A 45 -32.33 -9.11 -1.78
C PRO A 45 -31.96 -10.13 -0.70
N ASP A 46 -31.42 -11.28 -1.10
CA ASP A 46 -30.91 -12.34 -0.23
C ASP A 46 -29.46 -12.10 0.25
N GLY A 47 -28.81 -11.02 -0.20
CA GLY A 47 -27.45 -10.65 0.17
C GLY A 47 -26.36 -11.56 -0.42
N THR A 48 -26.69 -12.52 -1.29
CA THR A 48 -25.75 -13.54 -1.78
C THR A 48 -24.83 -13.05 -2.90
N ARG A 49 -25.20 -11.98 -3.59
CA ARG A 49 -24.44 -11.46 -4.73
C ARG A 49 -24.37 -9.93 -4.73
N ILE A 50 -23.16 -9.41 -4.90
CA ILE A 50 -22.95 -7.99 -5.19
C ILE A 50 -23.31 -7.69 -6.64
N THR A 51 -24.11 -6.65 -6.86
CA THR A 51 -24.63 -6.22 -8.17
C THR A 51 -24.16 -4.82 -8.57
N GLY A 52 -23.33 -4.19 -7.74
CA GLY A 52 -22.80 -2.87 -8.03
C GLY A 52 -22.39 -2.09 -6.78
N THR A 53 -22.34 -0.78 -6.93
CA THR A 53 -21.97 0.14 -5.84
C THR A 53 -22.77 1.44 -5.90
N ARG A 54 -22.97 2.06 -4.73
CA ARG A 54 -23.53 3.40 -4.63
C ARG A 54 -22.41 4.43 -4.59
N LEU A 55 -22.39 5.31 -5.58
CA LEU A 55 -21.42 6.39 -5.70
C LEU A 55 -21.99 7.70 -5.16
N ARG A 56 -21.10 8.61 -4.79
CA ARG A 56 -21.42 10.01 -4.50
C ARG A 56 -20.46 10.92 -5.22
N ARG A 57 -20.96 11.83 -6.03
CA ARG A 57 -20.15 12.86 -6.67
C ARG A 57 -19.74 13.92 -5.66
N ASP A 58 -18.47 14.29 -5.62
CA ASP A 58 -17.95 15.22 -4.63
C ASP A 58 -18.44 16.66 -4.84
N THR A 59 -18.66 17.07 -6.08
CA THR A 59 -19.02 18.45 -6.43
C THR A 59 -20.42 18.87 -5.97
N ASN A 60 -21.39 17.96 -5.98
CA ASN A 60 -22.79 18.27 -5.69
C ASN A 60 -23.47 17.26 -4.76
N ARG A 61 -22.70 16.29 -4.23
CA ARG A 61 -23.17 15.23 -3.33
C ARG A 61 -24.28 14.34 -3.90
N LEU A 62 -24.55 14.40 -5.20
CA LEU A 62 -25.52 13.52 -5.84
C LEU A 62 -25.06 12.08 -5.73
N GLN A 63 -26.01 11.21 -5.42
CA GLN A 63 -25.81 9.77 -5.34
C GLN A 63 -26.31 9.09 -6.60
N GLU A 64 -25.59 8.09 -7.05
CA GLU A 64 -25.98 7.27 -8.20
C GLU A 64 -25.65 5.80 -7.92
N ALA A 65 -26.44 4.90 -8.49
CA ALA A 65 -26.14 3.48 -8.53
C ALA A 65 -25.27 3.19 -9.76
N LEU A 66 -24.16 2.48 -9.56
CA LEU A 66 -23.35 1.93 -10.63
C LEU A 66 -23.47 0.41 -10.57
N GLU A 67 -24.21 -0.16 -11.51
CA GLU A 67 -24.35 -1.60 -11.64
C GLU A 67 -23.06 -2.23 -12.19
N ALA A 68 -22.68 -3.37 -11.63
CA ALA A 68 -21.52 -4.14 -12.06
C ALA A 68 -21.69 -5.61 -11.72
N ALA A 69 -21.22 -6.49 -12.61
CA ALA A 69 -21.20 -7.93 -12.35
C ALA A 69 -20.09 -8.35 -11.37
N LEU A 70 -19.07 -7.51 -11.19
CA LEU A 70 -17.95 -7.70 -10.27
C LEU A 70 -17.52 -6.34 -9.71
N VAL A 71 -17.32 -6.27 -8.39
CA VAL A 71 -16.76 -5.09 -7.70
C VAL A 71 -15.47 -5.52 -7.02
N VAL A 72 -14.38 -4.82 -7.30
CA VAL A 72 -13.08 -5.03 -6.66
C VAL A 72 -12.77 -3.80 -5.81
N ASP A 73 -12.62 -3.99 -4.51
CA ASP A 73 -12.20 -2.92 -3.62
C ASP A 73 -10.67 -2.81 -3.57
N THR A 74 -10.17 -1.66 -4.03
CA THR A 74 -8.75 -1.33 -4.02
C THR A 74 -8.47 -0.04 -3.22
N MET A 75 -9.34 0.33 -2.27
CA MET A 75 -9.18 1.55 -1.45
C MET A 75 -8.10 1.45 -0.36
N GLY A 76 -7.51 0.26 -0.16
CA GLY A 76 -6.42 0.04 0.78
C GLY A 76 -6.83 0.23 2.24
N ARG A 77 -5.95 0.81 3.07
CA ARG A 77 -6.15 0.96 4.53
C ARG A 77 -7.43 1.71 4.91
N GLY A 78 -7.90 2.62 4.06
CA GLY A 78 -9.13 3.39 4.28
C GLY A 78 -10.41 2.69 3.82
N SER A 79 -10.31 1.43 3.39
CA SER A 79 -11.47 0.65 2.94
C SER A 79 -12.52 0.47 4.04
N ARG A 80 -13.79 0.51 3.62
CA ARG A 80 -14.96 0.21 4.45
C ARG A 80 -15.61 -1.13 4.09
N THR A 81 -14.97 -1.95 3.25
CA THR A 81 -15.55 -3.21 2.77
C THR A 81 -15.90 -4.17 3.90
N SER A 82 -15.07 -4.27 4.94
CA SER A 82 -15.38 -5.12 6.08
C SER A 82 -16.66 -4.71 6.81
N PHE A 83 -16.94 -3.40 6.86
CA PHE A 83 -18.17 -2.88 7.45
C PHE A 83 -19.38 -3.19 6.56
N TRP A 84 -19.27 -2.97 5.24
CA TRP A 84 -20.37 -3.28 4.31
C TRP A 84 -20.67 -4.78 4.24
N LEU A 85 -19.66 -5.64 4.30
CA LEU A 85 -19.85 -7.08 4.35
C LEU A 85 -20.51 -7.51 5.66
N HIS A 86 -20.14 -6.90 6.79
CA HIS A 86 -20.81 -7.13 8.07
C HIS A 86 -22.29 -6.72 8.03
N ASP A 87 -22.63 -5.57 7.44
CA ASP A 87 -24.03 -5.14 7.26
C ASP A 87 -24.85 -6.11 6.41
N LEU A 88 -24.18 -6.87 5.54
CA LEU A 88 -24.76 -7.95 4.73
C LEU A 88 -24.77 -9.32 5.45
N GLY A 89 -24.32 -9.38 6.71
CA GLY A 89 -24.28 -10.61 7.51
C GLY A 89 -23.01 -11.46 7.34
N TYR A 90 -21.99 -10.96 6.64
CA TYR A 90 -20.73 -11.69 6.42
C TYR A 90 -19.63 -11.26 7.39
N GLN A 91 -18.80 -12.23 7.78
CA GLN A 91 -17.58 -11.99 8.55
C GLN A 91 -16.38 -12.23 7.64
N PRO A 92 -15.75 -11.18 7.08
CA PRO A 92 -14.63 -11.36 6.17
C PRO A 92 -13.38 -11.80 6.93
N ASP A 93 -12.66 -12.75 6.36
CA ASP A 93 -11.33 -13.13 6.84
C ASP A 93 -10.35 -11.97 6.69
N GLN A 94 -9.57 -11.71 7.74
CA GLN A 94 -8.58 -10.64 7.76
C GLN A 94 -7.23 -11.14 8.24
N VAL A 95 -6.18 -10.80 7.49
CA VAL A 95 -4.80 -11.06 7.90
C VAL A 95 -4.23 -9.80 8.52
N LYS A 96 -3.98 -9.85 9.83
CA LYS A 96 -3.33 -8.75 10.54
C LYS A 96 -1.83 -8.74 10.23
N VAL A 97 -1.35 -7.62 9.71
CA VAL A 97 0.08 -7.39 9.47
C VAL A 97 0.65 -6.58 10.64
N ASP A 98 1.47 -7.21 11.48
CA ASP A 98 2.10 -6.56 12.65
C ASP A 98 3.40 -5.83 12.27
N LEU A 99 3.32 -4.95 11.28
CA LEU A 99 4.43 -4.12 10.78
C LEU A 99 4.04 -2.66 10.83
N ALA A 100 4.89 -1.85 11.43
CA ALA A 100 4.84 -0.41 11.29
C ALA A 100 6.12 0.10 10.65
N TYR A 101 5.99 1.20 9.91
CA TYR A 101 7.10 1.86 9.26
C TYR A 101 6.89 3.36 9.25
N THR A 102 7.99 4.10 9.18
CA THR A 102 8.01 5.54 8.90
C THR A 102 9.12 5.82 7.90
N THR A 103 8.86 6.73 6.96
CA THR A 103 9.80 7.06 5.89
C THR A 103 10.06 8.56 5.90
N ARG A 104 11.33 8.94 5.75
CA ARG A 104 11.73 10.34 5.55
C ARG A 104 12.68 10.45 4.37
N HIS A 105 12.48 11.48 3.55
CA HIS A 105 13.36 11.81 2.44
C HIS A 105 14.42 12.80 2.91
N PHE A 106 15.64 12.64 2.37
CA PHE A 106 16.79 13.46 2.68
C PHE A 106 17.51 13.84 1.38
N ARG A 107 18.06 15.06 1.36
CA ARG A 107 19.08 15.45 0.41
C ARG A 107 20.43 15.33 1.09
N LEU A 108 21.32 14.55 0.52
CA LEU A 108 22.64 14.29 1.08
C LEU A 108 23.68 15.23 0.48
N ASN A 109 24.75 15.48 1.23
CA ASN A 109 25.86 16.33 0.78
C ASN A 109 26.86 15.59 -0.13
N GLY A 110 26.64 14.29 -0.34
CA GLY A 110 27.44 13.40 -1.19
C GLY A 110 26.77 12.03 -1.31
N ASP A 111 27.33 11.13 -2.11
CA ASP A 111 26.80 9.79 -2.31
C ASP A 111 27.41 8.78 -1.32
N PRO A 112 26.71 8.38 -0.24
CA PRO A 112 27.23 7.41 0.72
C PRO A 112 27.16 5.96 0.20
N PHE A 113 26.49 5.72 -0.92
CA PHE A 113 26.21 4.37 -1.41
C PHE A 113 27.23 3.92 -2.47
N GLY A 114 27.95 4.85 -3.10
CA GLY A 114 28.88 4.53 -4.19
C GLY A 114 28.20 3.71 -5.30
N ARG A 115 28.61 2.45 -5.47
CA ARG A 115 28.03 1.53 -6.47
C ARG A 115 26.76 0.82 -6.01
N ASP A 116 26.46 0.84 -4.72
CA ASP A 116 25.29 0.21 -4.14
C ASP A 116 24.03 1.07 -4.36
N LEU A 117 22.86 0.44 -4.26
CA LEU A 117 21.56 1.11 -4.37
C LEU A 117 20.93 1.41 -3.01
N ALA A 118 21.31 0.64 -1.99
CA ALA A 118 20.72 0.72 -0.67
C ALA A 118 21.63 0.13 0.41
N VAL A 119 21.47 0.61 1.63
CA VAL A 119 21.95 -0.01 2.86
C VAL A 119 20.73 -0.54 3.60
N ASN A 120 20.69 -1.86 3.81
CA ASN A 120 19.54 -2.55 4.40
C ASN A 120 19.93 -3.22 5.71
N SER A 121 19.36 -2.73 6.81
CA SER A 121 19.38 -3.42 8.10
C SER A 121 18.08 -4.22 8.22
N VAL A 122 18.15 -5.50 7.89
CA VAL A 122 16.98 -6.38 7.90
C VAL A 122 16.60 -6.72 9.35
N SER A 123 15.30 -6.64 9.65
CA SER A 123 14.80 -7.05 10.96
C SER A 123 14.93 -8.56 11.16
N THR A 124 15.32 -8.97 12.35
CA THR A 124 15.34 -10.38 12.79
C THR A 124 14.45 -10.54 14.02
N PRO A 125 14.07 -11.77 14.42
CA PRO A 125 13.36 -11.99 15.69
C PRO A 125 14.09 -11.39 16.91
N GLN A 126 15.42 -11.42 16.89
CA GLN A 126 16.28 -10.83 17.93
C GLN A 126 16.26 -9.29 17.84
N HIS A 127 16.34 -8.74 16.63
CA HIS A 127 16.34 -7.30 16.33
C HIS A 127 15.14 -6.90 15.47
N PRO A 128 13.95 -6.67 16.06
CA PRO A 128 12.68 -6.49 15.34
C PRO A 128 12.53 -5.10 14.73
N ARG A 129 13.63 -4.33 14.66
CA ARG A 129 13.70 -3.02 14.04
C ARG A 129 14.60 -3.14 12.82
N GLY A 130 14.14 -2.61 11.70
CA GLY A 130 14.89 -2.59 10.46
C GLY A 130 15.02 -1.18 9.93
N ALA A 131 15.90 -1.05 8.96
CA ALA A 131 16.05 0.17 8.20
C ALA A 131 16.34 -0.17 6.73
N PHE A 132 15.71 0.58 5.84
CA PHE A 132 16.06 0.62 4.42
C PHE A 132 16.48 2.04 4.12
N PHE A 133 17.74 2.24 3.77
CA PHE A 133 18.24 3.53 3.29
C PHE A 133 18.63 3.37 1.84
N PHE A 134 17.97 4.06 0.92
CA PHE A 134 18.13 3.80 -0.50
C PHE A 134 18.13 5.08 -1.34
N LYS A 135 18.82 5.03 -2.48
CA LYS A 135 18.85 6.10 -3.47
C LYS A 135 17.45 6.33 -4.04
N LEU A 136 17.07 7.59 -4.22
CA LEU A 136 15.92 7.96 -5.03
C LEU A 136 16.36 8.22 -6.48
N PRO A 137 15.48 8.02 -7.48
CA PRO A 137 15.78 8.39 -8.85
C PRO A 137 16.04 9.89 -9.00
N GLY A 138 17.00 10.26 -9.86
CA GLY A 138 17.37 11.64 -10.18
C GLY A 138 18.89 11.80 -10.23
N ASP A 139 19.34 12.99 -10.64
CA ASP A 139 20.77 13.33 -10.74
C ASP A 139 21.36 13.88 -9.43
N GLY A 140 20.50 14.08 -8.41
CA GLY A 140 20.90 14.54 -7.09
C GLY A 140 21.20 13.40 -6.11
N HIS A 141 21.73 13.76 -4.94
CA HIS A 141 21.94 12.83 -3.83
C HIS A 141 20.70 12.70 -2.94
N ASP A 142 19.53 12.53 -3.55
CA ASP A 142 18.27 12.33 -2.82
C ASP A 142 18.14 10.86 -2.39
N ALA A 143 17.77 10.65 -1.14
CA ALA A 143 17.64 9.33 -0.54
C ALA A 143 16.41 9.25 0.38
N ALA A 144 15.91 8.04 0.59
CA ALA A 144 14.86 7.77 1.56
C ALA A 144 15.37 6.82 2.64
N LEU A 145 15.10 7.16 3.91
CA LEU A 145 15.27 6.28 5.05
C LEU A 145 13.91 5.83 5.52
N THR A 146 13.66 4.53 5.43
CA THR A 146 12.50 3.86 6.02
C THR A 146 12.93 3.10 7.24
N LEU A 147 12.39 3.45 8.40
CA LEU A 147 12.52 2.67 9.62
C LEU A 147 11.31 1.75 9.75
N THR A 148 11.55 0.49 10.09
CA THR A 148 10.50 -0.51 10.30
C THR A 148 10.59 -1.07 11.71
N TRP A 149 9.45 -1.47 12.28
CA TRP A 149 9.42 -2.24 13.51
C TRP A 149 8.19 -3.14 13.59
N SER A 150 8.32 -4.25 14.31
CA SER A 150 7.17 -5.09 14.65
C SER A 150 6.28 -4.40 15.68
N THR A 151 4.97 -4.36 15.41
CA THR A 151 3.97 -3.85 16.37
C THR A 151 3.47 -4.92 17.34
N ARG A 152 3.91 -6.18 17.21
CA ARG A 152 3.66 -7.18 18.25
C ARG A 152 4.30 -6.70 19.54
N ARG A 153 3.48 -6.53 20.58
CA ARG A 153 4.02 -6.51 21.94
C ARG A 153 4.75 -7.84 22.11
N ARG A 154 6.05 -7.81 22.35
CA ARG A 154 6.72 -9.01 22.87
C ARG A 154 5.95 -9.34 24.15
N HIS A 155 5.33 -10.51 24.24
CA HIS A 155 5.10 -11.08 25.55
C HIS A 155 6.48 -11.08 26.21
N SER A 156 6.61 -10.44 27.37
CA SER A 156 7.81 -10.53 28.18
C SER A 156 8.22 -12.00 28.22
N CYS A 157 9.49 -12.29 27.95
CA CYS A 157 10.07 -13.59 28.25
C CYS A 157 9.55 -14.00 29.62
N ASP A 158 8.87 -15.15 29.70
CA ASP A 158 8.58 -15.78 30.97
C ASP A 158 9.93 -16.08 31.65
N PRO A 159 10.26 -15.48 32.80
CA PRO A 159 11.51 -15.77 33.49
C PRO A 159 11.67 -17.25 33.85
N ALA A 160 10.58 -18.02 33.87
CA ALA A 160 10.57 -19.44 34.25
C ALA A 160 11.09 -20.40 33.18
N ARG A 161 11.42 -19.93 31.95
CA ARG A 161 11.91 -20.81 30.86
C ARG A 161 13.38 -20.58 30.46
N CYS A 162 14.14 -19.78 31.22
CA CYS A 162 15.56 -19.50 30.95
C CYS A 162 16.56 -20.25 31.83
N CYS A 163 16.12 -21.18 32.68
CA CYS A 163 17.03 -22.11 33.35
C CYS A 163 16.69 -23.54 32.97
N GLY A 164 17.56 -24.12 32.14
CA GLY A 164 17.60 -25.52 31.73
C GLY A 164 18.89 -25.76 30.96
#